data_AF-A0A5D4NW27-F1
#
_entry.id   AF-A0A5D4NW27-F1
#
_cell.length_a   1.000
_cell.length_b   1.000
_cell.length_c   1.000
_cell.angle_alpha   90.00
_cell.angle_beta   90.00
_cell.angle_gamma   90.00
#
_symmetry.space_group_name_H-M   'P 1'
#
loop_
_entity.id
_entity.type
_entity.pdbx_description
1 polymer ?
#
loop_
_entity_poly.entity_id
_entity_poly.type
_entity_poly.pdbx_seq_one_letter_code
_entity_poly.pdbx_strand_id
1 'polypeptide(L)'
;MAIYDSGPIPNIDGAGNRIARELVVRVQNTGTGNLPANVLIEVYRITEPNAQGYAQQIIYAQNLAELQEFGTPVMGTGPVFVLPVSLNSPLIPAFGVRIMTSPDPGGGSQITATIFTENDLGELVLIQRVLPGDFGTPVNPALEAVNAAQTPAGIRAAIEDPLLGLDLTEYDPLTEDQKNQIADILLENRPVFGYESVEEVQAALDTAIGQVVVDPDNIYVEAGASGGDGSRANPFGTIEEGITAVNPGGTVHILSGMYEIAALIVVDQSLTLQGEGDTQPQVIFNPASTVDGLVIEADDVTVDNLYLISNRTLTGSNAVVSVPLRSLDNLYRNITISNSTIEGTVRSAYIFAENITFDNNLFIHNAINTQSLRFQVLRGTTNVTNNTFQGNSTSVGAIIIEPNLVSYNVSGTINIIGNTMTSFNQFVNFYTFLEAATSLIIRENVIDHQTNSGSSIILTTRVDYTLLEELLIEDNFFINNDSERLAVYFAAGGGGSNLPAVGQIQVYDNTFNFPNGYGQRPGDVVDPVFPVGFNQAADLLGMTLARFDLQGNVNV
;
A
#
# COMPACT_ATOMS: atom_id res chain seq x y z
N MET A 1 43.71 22.49 -20.22
CA MET A 1 43.12 23.70 -19.63
C MET A 1 41.64 23.59 -19.88
N ALA A 2 40.83 23.49 -18.83
CA ALA A 2 39.37 23.45 -18.95
C ALA A 2 38.81 24.84 -18.64
N ILE A 3 37.74 25.23 -19.33
CA ILE A 3 37.04 26.50 -19.11
C ILE A 3 35.58 26.16 -18.82
N TYR A 4 35.08 26.62 -17.69
CA TYR A 4 33.69 26.51 -17.26
C TYR A 4 33.12 27.92 -17.21
N ASP A 5 31.94 28.14 -17.75
CA ASP A 5 31.32 29.46 -17.77
C ASP A 5 29.88 29.32 -17.24
N SER A 6 29.36 30.30 -16.51
CA SER A 6 27.98 30.27 -16.04
C SER A 6 26.99 30.81 -17.05
N GLY A 7 27.47 31.46 -18.11
CA GLY A 7 26.64 32.31 -18.96
C GLY A 7 26.04 33.49 -18.17
N PRO A 8 25.09 34.23 -18.77
CA PRO A 8 24.39 35.33 -18.14
C PRO A 8 23.57 34.88 -16.94
N ILE A 9 23.82 35.51 -15.81
CA ILE A 9 23.08 35.40 -14.57
C ILE A 9 22.40 36.75 -14.31
N PRO A 10 21.06 36.81 -14.31
CA PRO A 10 20.34 38.02 -13.94
C PRO A 10 20.60 38.39 -12.47
N ASN A 11 20.84 39.67 -12.21
CA ASN A 11 20.94 40.23 -10.86
C ASN A 11 19.77 41.17 -10.55
N ILE A 12 18.62 40.89 -11.15
CA ILE A 12 17.39 41.66 -11.00
C ILE A 12 16.19 40.72 -10.81
N ASP A 13 15.22 41.13 -9.99
CA ASP A 13 13.96 40.43 -9.76
C ASP A 13 12.95 40.70 -10.89
N GLY A 14 11.77 40.08 -10.82
CA GLY A 14 10.69 40.29 -11.80
C GLY A 14 10.15 41.73 -11.86
N ALA A 15 10.51 42.58 -10.90
CA ALA A 15 10.18 44.01 -10.87
C ALA A 15 11.38 44.89 -11.29
N GLY A 16 12.51 44.30 -11.69
CA GLY A 16 13.73 44.99 -12.08
C GLY A 16 14.57 45.50 -10.91
N ASN A 17 14.22 45.17 -9.66
CA ASN A 17 15.02 45.52 -8.49
C ASN A 17 16.19 44.56 -8.33
N ARG A 18 17.28 45.06 -7.78
CA ARG A 18 18.50 44.27 -7.58
C ARG A 18 18.31 43.18 -6.53
N ILE A 19 18.80 41.98 -6.82
CA ILE A 19 18.69 40.81 -5.92
C ILE A 19 19.91 40.70 -4.99
N ALA A 20 21.14 40.95 -5.49
CA ALA A 20 22.37 40.61 -4.77
C ALA A 20 23.43 41.73 -4.73
N ARG A 21 24.12 41.87 -3.59
CA ARG A 21 25.28 42.78 -3.45
C ARG A 21 26.62 42.08 -3.49
N GLU A 22 26.67 40.85 -3.01
CA GLU A 22 27.86 40.02 -3.05
C GLU A 22 27.57 38.75 -3.83
N LEU A 23 28.57 38.36 -4.61
CA LEU A 23 28.61 37.08 -5.29
C LEU A 23 29.55 36.19 -4.49
N VAL A 24 29.13 34.97 -4.21
CA VAL A 24 29.97 33.92 -3.62
C VAL A 24 30.05 32.76 -4.60
N VAL A 25 31.25 32.39 -5.01
CA VAL A 25 31.48 31.24 -5.90
C VAL A 25 32.13 30.13 -5.10
N ARG A 26 31.41 29.03 -4.90
CA ARG A 26 31.94 27.79 -4.33
C ARG A 26 32.40 26.88 -5.44
N VAL A 27 33.66 26.49 -5.42
CA VAL A 27 34.21 25.47 -6.32
C VAL A 27 34.56 24.24 -5.51
N GLN A 28 34.11 23.07 -5.96
CA GLN A 28 34.35 21.79 -5.32
C GLN A 28 34.90 20.79 -6.34
N ASN A 29 35.99 20.12 -5.99
CA ASN A 29 36.45 18.93 -6.71
C ASN A 29 35.76 17.70 -6.11
N THR A 30 34.96 17.01 -6.91
CA THR A 30 34.25 15.77 -6.56
C THR A 30 34.99 14.51 -7.01
N GLY A 31 36.15 14.69 -7.66
CA GLY A 31 37.00 13.63 -8.20
C GLY A 31 38.05 13.08 -7.25
N THR A 32 38.62 11.93 -7.62
CA THR A 32 39.77 11.30 -6.93
C THR A 32 41.13 11.74 -7.48
N GLY A 33 41.15 12.63 -8.48
CA GLY A 33 42.35 13.16 -9.14
C GLY A 33 43.06 14.26 -8.33
N ASN A 34 44.32 14.54 -8.69
CA ASN A 34 45.10 15.65 -8.10
C ASN A 34 44.35 16.98 -8.27
N LEU A 35 44.40 17.84 -7.25
CA LEU A 35 43.84 19.19 -7.33
C LEU A 35 44.44 19.96 -8.52
N PRO A 36 43.64 20.77 -9.23
CA PRO A 36 44.16 21.61 -10.30
C PRO A 36 45.21 22.57 -9.73
N ALA A 37 46.40 22.58 -10.33
CA ALA A 37 47.53 23.39 -9.87
C ALA A 37 47.28 24.90 -10.02
N ASN A 38 46.38 25.29 -10.92
CA ASN A 38 45.95 26.67 -11.11
C ASN A 38 44.44 26.67 -11.39
N VAL A 39 43.69 27.48 -10.64
CA VAL A 39 42.30 27.81 -10.94
C VAL A 39 42.23 29.33 -11.09
N LEU A 40 41.70 29.82 -12.20
CA LEU A 40 41.47 31.25 -12.44
C LEU A 40 39.97 31.47 -12.49
N ILE A 41 39.44 32.34 -11.64
CA ILE A 41 38.04 32.72 -11.62
C ILE A 41 37.93 34.14 -12.16
N GLU A 42 37.17 34.30 -13.24
CA GLU A 42 36.81 35.59 -13.81
C GLU A 42 35.33 35.84 -13.58
N VAL A 43 34.98 37.00 -13.06
CA VAL A 43 33.60 37.51 -13.13
C VAL A 43 33.58 38.58 -14.20
N TYR A 44 32.65 38.45 -15.12
CA TYR A 44 32.48 39.40 -16.20
C TYR A 44 31.08 40.01 -16.16
N ARG A 45 30.99 41.31 -16.45
CA ARG A 45 29.70 41.94 -16.74
C ARG A 45 29.33 41.68 -18.18
N ILE A 46 28.03 41.57 -18.42
CA ILE A 46 27.48 41.48 -19.77
C ILE A 46 26.93 42.86 -20.12
N THR A 47 27.46 43.45 -21.18
CA THR A 47 26.94 44.71 -21.75
C THR A 47 25.98 44.41 -22.90
N GLU A 48 25.21 45.41 -23.33
CA GLU A 48 24.11 45.25 -24.30
C GLU A 48 24.47 44.39 -25.52
N PRO A 49 23.50 43.65 -26.09
CA PRO A 49 23.74 42.80 -27.26
C PRO A 49 24.29 43.61 -28.43
N ASN A 50 25.33 43.11 -29.08
CA ASN A 50 25.77 43.62 -30.38
C ASN A 50 25.60 42.54 -31.47
N ALA A 51 25.81 42.91 -32.73
CA ALA A 51 25.63 42.03 -33.88
C ALA A 51 26.56 40.80 -33.93
N GLN A 52 27.47 40.64 -32.95
CA GLN A 52 28.40 39.53 -32.80
C GLN A 52 28.22 38.77 -31.47
N GLY A 53 27.18 39.10 -30.69
CA GLY A 53 26.87 38.48 -29.39
C GLY A 53 26.93 39.46 -28.21
N TYR A 54 27.15 38.92 -27.01
CA TYR A 54 27.29 39.71 -25.79
C TYR A 54 28.72 40.23 -25.65
N ALA A 55 28.89 41.54 -25.49
CA ALA A 55 30.19 42.10 -25.11
C ALA A 55 30.44 41.83 -23.62
N GLN A 56 31.43 40.98 -23.34
CA GLN A 56 31.86 40.64 -21.99
C GLN A 56 32.99 41.57 -21.56
N GLN A 57 32.85 42.21 -20.40
CA GLN A 57 33.95 42.92 -19.77
C GLN A 57 34.26 42.25 -18.44
N ILE A 58 35.48 41.73 -18.31
CA ILE A 58 35.97 41.20 -17.05
C ILE A 58 35.96 42.34 -16.02
N ILE A 59 35.15 42.17 -14.98
CA ILE A 59 35.04 43.12 -13.86
C ILE A 59 35.84 42.64 -12.66
N TYR A 60 36.20 41.36 -12.64
CA TYR A 60 37.01 40.75 -11.61
C TYR A 60 37.73 39.52 -12.17
N ALA A 61 39.00 39.33 -11.83
CA ALA A 61 39.73 38.10 -12.15
C ALA A 61 40.72 37.82 -11.03
N GLN A 62 40.71 36.59 -10.48
CA GLN A 62 41.64 36.16 -9.45
C GLN A 62 42.15 34.76 -9.73
N ASN A 63 43.48 34.60 -9.67
CA ASN A 63 44.16 33.31 -9.74
C ASN A 63 44.26 32.71 -8.33
N LEU A 64 43.88 31.46 -8.14
CA LEU A 64 43.66 30.83 -6.84
C LEU A 64 44.91 30.35 -6.11
N ALA A 65 46.12 30.68 -6.58
CA ALA A 65 47.36 30.30 -5.90
C ALA A 65 47.52 30.90 -4.48
N GLU A 66 46.60 31.77 -4.02
CA GLU A 66 46.71 32.54 -2.77
C GLU A 66 45.46 32.48 -1.84
N LEU A 67 44.44 31.65 -2.08
CA LEU A 67 43.24 31.61 -1.22
C LEU A 67 43.38 30.62 -0.04
N GLN A 68 42.94 31.05 1.15
CA GLN A 68 42.82 30.20 2.35
C GLN A 68 41.62 29.24 2.23
N GLU A 69 41.81 27.98 2.60
CA GLU A 69 40.71 27.00 2.75
C GLU A 69 39.67 27.53 3.75
N PHE A 70 38.39 27.52 3.37
CA PHE A 70 37.29 27.89 4.26
C PHE A 70 36.62 26.63 4.83
N GLY A 71 36.91 26.33 6.10
CA GLY A 71 36.32 25.21 6.85
C GLY A 71 37.10 23.88 6.75
N THR A 72 36.82 22.96 7.66
CA THR A 72 37.37 21.60 7.65
C THR A 72 36.69 20.74 6.57
N PRO A 73 37.44 20.10 5.65
CA PRO A 73 36.85 19.23 4.64
C PRO A 73 36.03 18.10 5.28
N VAL A 74 34.80 17.91 4.81
CA VAL A 74 34.04 16.68 5.09
C VAL A 74 34.65 15.57 4.25
N MET A 75 34.90 14.37 4.83
CA MET A 75 35.54 13.26 4.11
C MET A 75 34.87 13.01 2.76
N GLY A 76 35.64 13.12 1.67
CA GLY A 76 35.17 12.92 0.29
C GLY A 76 34.78 14.21 -0.47
N THR A 77 34.87 15.39 0.15
CA THR A 77 34.61 16.67 -0.53
C THR A 77 35.90 17.48 -0.66
N GLY A 78 36.23 17.95 -1.86
CA GLY A 78 37.38 18.82 -2.11
C GLY A 78 37.28 20.19 -1.40
N PRO A 79 38.37 20.98 -1.39
CA PRO A 79 38.41 22.28 -0.71
C PRO A 79 37.33 23.23 -1.23
N VAL A 80 36.75 24.01 -0.32
CA VAL A 80 35.75 25.04 -0.62
C VAL A 80 36.43 26.41 -0.65
N PHE A 81 36.30 27.10 -1.78
CA PHE A 81 36.74 28.48 -1.94
C PHE A 81 35.54 29.41 -1.90
N VAL A 82 35.71 30.57 -1.26
CA VAL A 82 34.71 31.64 -1.19
C VAL A 82 35.36 32.90 -1.74
N LEU A 83 34.79 33.46 -2.79
CA LEU A 83 35.23 34.74 -3.36
C LEU A 83 34.14 35.78 -3.12
N PRO A 84 34.32 36.74 -2.20
CA PRO A 84 33.40 37.85 -2.05
C PRO A 84 33.65 38.87 -3.15
N VAL A 85 32.90 38.77 -4.25
CA VAL A 85 32.95 39.80 -5.30
C VAL A 85 31.88 40.84 -5.04
N SER A 86 32.32 42.02 -4.65
CA SER A 86 31.41 43.16 -4.45
C SER A 86 30.87 43.65 -5.79
N LEU A 87 29.56 43.55 -5.99
CA LEU A 87 28.88 44.01 -7.20
C LEU A 87 28.52 45.51 -7.10
N ASN A 88 29.28 46.32 -6.36
CA ASN A 88 28.92 47.69 -5.96
C ASN A 88 28.95 48.77 -7.07
N SER A 89 29.08 48.38 -8.35
CA SER A 89 28.96 49.31 -9.49
C SER A 89 27.50 49.42 -9.95
N PRO A 90 26.94 50.62 -10.17
CA PRO A 90 25.50 50.84 -10.35
C PRO A 90 24.85 50.31 -11.65
N LEU A 91 25.51 49.46 -12.45
CA LEU A 91 25.06 49.07 -13.79
C LEU A 91 25.40 47.62 -14.20
N ILE A 92 25.20 46.62 -13.32
CA ILE A 92 25.39 45.20 -13.68
C ILE A 92 24.05 44.45 -13.57
N PRO A 93 23.16 44.56 -14.59
CA PRO A 93 21.87 43.85 -14.60
C PRO A 93 22.06 42.34 -14.81
N ALA A 94 23.17 41.94 -15.43
CA ALA A 94 23.58 40.55 -15.57
C ALA A 94 25.10 40.43 -15.49
N PHE A 95 25.57 39.34 -14.90
CA PHE A 95 26.99 38.97 -14.82
C PHE A 95 27.16 37.51 -15.24
N GLY A 96 28.39 37.09 -15.49
CA GLY A 96 28.75 35.69 -15.62
C GLY A 96 30.03 35.38 -14.86
N VAL A 97 30.21 34.12 -14.53
CA VAL A 97 31.38 33.59 -13.82
C VAL A 97 32.04 32.57 -14.73
N ARG A 98 33.32 32.78 -15.01
CA ARG A 98 34.17 31.84 -15.72
C ARG A 98 35.23 31.28 -14.78
N ILE A 99 35.46 29.97 -14.87
CA ILE A 99 36.46 29.24 -14.11
C ILE A 99 37.38 28.55 -15.10
N MET A 100 38.69 28.75 -15.00
CA MET A 100 39.67 28.09 -15.83
C MET A 100 40.61 27.26 -14.98
N THR A 101 40.82 25.99 -15.31
CA THR A 101 41.69 25.08 -14.55
C THR A 101 42.86 24.57 -15.40
N SER A 102 44.04 24.40 -14.79
CA SER A 102 45.21 23.78 -15.46
C SER A 102 46.16 23.07 -14.48
N PRO A 103 46.48 21.78 -14.69
CA PRO A 103 45.88 20.87 -15.67
C PRO A 103 44.39 20.59 -15.34
N ASP A 104 43.64 20.07 -16.32
CA ASP A 104 42.24 19.65 -16.09
C ASP A 104 42.26 18.40 -15.17
N PRO A 105 41.70 18.48 -13.96
CA PRO A 105 41.84 17.44 -12.95
C PRO A 105 40.95 16.20 -13.19
N GLY A 106 40.04 16.21 -14.18
CA GLY A 106 39.10 15.09 -14.36
C GLY A 106 38.27 15.07 -15.64
N GLY A 107 38.57 15.87 -16.67
CA GLY A 107 37.83 15.84 -17.94
C GLY A 107 36.47 16.52 -17.88
N GLY A 108 36.34 17.60 -17.09
CA GLY A 108 35.10 18.40 -17.04
C GLY A 108 34.04 17.98 -16.01
N SER A 109 33.94 16.69 -15.68
CA SER A 109 32.84 16.13 -14.86
C SER A 109 33.06 16.15 -13.34
N GLN A 110 34.28 16.43 -12.89
CA GLN A 110 34.68 16.32 -11.47
C GLN A 110 34.84 17.68 -10.77
N ILE A 111 34.56 18.79 -11.45
CA ILE A 111 34.55 20.12 -10.84
C ILE A 111 33.10 20.61 -10.83
N THR A 112 32.58 20.83 -9.64
CA THR A 112 31.29 21.48 -9.43
C THR A 112 31.53 22.90 -8.96
N ALA A 113 31.00 23.88 -9.69
CA ALA A 113 30.92 25.24 -9.19
C ALA A 113 29.47 25.58 -8.84
N THR A 114 29.25 26.04 -7.62
CA THR A 114 27.97 26.57 -7.14
C THR A 114 28.10 28.07 -6.93
N ILE A 115 27.23 28.83 -7.57
CA ILE A 115 27.20 30.28 -7.46
C ILE A 115 26.07 30.67 -6.52
N PHE A 116 26.42 31.43 -5.49
CA PHE A 116 25.50 32.01 -4.53
C PHE A 116 25.52 33.52 -4.63
N THR A 117 24.41 34.11 -4.24
CA THR A 117 24.28 35.55 -4.08
C THR A 117 23.83 35.87 -2.67
N GLU A 118 24.41 36.92 -2.10
CA GLU A 118 24.10 37.38 -0.74
C GLU A 118 23.51 38.80 -0.76
N ASN A 119 22.58 39.05 0.16
CA ASN A 119 22.00 40.37 0.40
C ASN A 119 22.88 41.22 1.33
N ASP A 120 22.40 42.42 1.67
CA ASP A 120 23.08 43.40 2.53
C ASP A 120 23.34 42.89 3.97
N LEU A 121 22.73 41.76 4.35
CA LEU A 121 22.84 41.13 5.66
C LEU A 121 23.71 39.86 5.66
N GLY A 122 24.29 39.49 4.51
CA GLY A 122 25.06 38.24 4.35
C GLY A 122 24.17 37.00 4.29
N GLU A 123 22.87 37.17 4.06
CA GLU A 123 21.95 36.04 3.90
C GLU A 123 21.93 35.59 2.45
N LEU A 124 21.91 34.27 2.27
CA LEU A 124 21.93 33.63 0.97
C LEU A 124 20.57 33.81 0.27
N VAL A 125 20.57 34.54 -0.84
CA VAL A 125 19.35 34.99 -1.54
C VAL A 125 18.94 34.00 -2.62
N LEU A 126 19.91 33.40 -3.33
CA LEU A 126 19.63 32.49 -4.44
C LEU A 126 20.82 31.55 -4.71
N ILE A 127 20.52 30.28 -4.98
CA ILE A 127 21.44 29.28 -5.55
C ILE A 127 21.21 29.29 -7.06
N GLN A 128 22.17 29.74 -7.86
CA GLN A 128 21.90 30.07 -9.26
C GLN A 128 22.32 29.01 -10.28
N ARG A 129 23.38 28.22 -10.03
CA ARG A 129 23.78 27.16 -10.98
C ARG A 129 24.79 26.19 -10.37
N VAL A 130 24.64 24.90 -10.66
CA VAL A 130 25.70 23.88 -10.56
C VAL A 130 26.28 23.74 -11.96
N LEU A 131 27.57 24.02 -12.12
CA LEU A 131 28.28 23.81 -13.39
C LEU A 131 28.93 22.42 -13.39
N PRO A 132 28.37 21.39 -14.03
CA PRO A 132 29.17 20.38 -14.67
C PRO A 132 29.64 20.95 -16.02
N GLY A 133 30.89 20.68 -16.39
CA GLY A 133 31.42 21.17 -17.66
C GLY A 133 30.64 20.65 -18.85
N ASP A 134 29.88 21.52 -19.51
CA ASP A 134 29.73 21.49 -20.96
C ASP A 134 29.36 22.88 -21.51
N PHE A 135 30.36 23.60 -22.03
CA PHE A 135 30.14 24.48 -23.19
C PHE A 135 30.76 23.75 -24.37
N GLY A 136 29.93 22.97 -25.06
CA GLY A 136 30.40 22.13 -26.14
C GLY A 136 29.30 21.41 -26.91
N THR A 137 28.22 21.00 -26.24
CA THR A 137 27.03 20.53 -26.95
C THR A 137 26.18 21.72 -27.38
N PRO A 138 25.78 21.82 -28.67
CA PRO A 138 24.80 22.79 -29.10
C PRO A 138 23.59 22.65 -28.19
N VAL A 139 23.14 23.74 -27.58
CA VAL A 139 21.86 23.75 -26.88
C VAL A 139 20.84 23.22 -27.88
N ASN A 140 20.23 22.07 -27.59
CA ASN A 140 19.23 21.51 -28.50
C ASN A 140 18.03 22.48 -28.46
N PRO A 141 17.81 23.31 -29.50
CA PRO A 141 16.78 24.33 -29.45
C PRO A 141 15.38 23.72 -29.31
N ALA A 142 15.22 22.46 -29.75
CA ALA A 142 13.99 21.71 -29.57
C ALA A 142 13.76 21.33 -28.09
N LEU A 143 14.81 20.95 -27.36
CA LEU A 143 14.71 20.69 -25.92
C LEU A 143 14.40 21.98 -25.12
N GLU A 144 15.02 23.10 -25.51
CA GLU A 144 14.67 24.41 -24.94
C GLU A 144 13.21 24.77 -25.20
N ALA A 145 12.65 24.43 -26.36
CA ALA A 145 11.25 24.68 -26.66
C ALA A 145 10.31 23.90 -25.71
N VAL A 146 10.63 22.64 -25.39
CA VAL A 146 9.87 21.85 -24.39
C VAL A 146 9.94 22.51 -23.02
N ASN A 147 11.14 22.93 -22.59
CA ASN A 147 11.36 23.56 -21.29
C ASN A 147 10.76 24.97 -21.18
N ALA A 148 10.66 25.69 -22.30
CA ALA A 148 10.09 27.04 -22.36
C ALA A 148 8.56 27.05 -22.55
N ALA A 149 7.95 25.94 -22.97
CA ALA A 149 6.51 25.88 -23.19
C ALA A 149 5.72 26.17 -21.91
N GLN A 150 4.66 26.97 -22.03
CA GLN A 150 3.81 27.38 -20.91
C GLN A 150 2.36 26.90 -21.04
N THR A 151 2.04 26.27 -22.17
CA THR A 151 0.69 25.81 -22.49
C THR A 151 0.75 24.41 -23.08
N PRO A 152 -0.34 23.63 -23.00
CA PRO A 152 -0.40 22.29 -23.58
C PRO A 152 -0.14 22.32 -25.09
N ALA A 153 -0.72 23.30 -25.80
CA ALA A 153 -0.44 23.51 -27.22
C ALA A 153 1.04 23.79 -27.51
N GLY A 154 1.74 24.51 -26.62
CA GLY A 154 3.18 24.75 -26.72
C GLY A 154 4.00 23.48 -26.48
N ILE A 155 3.62 22.67 -25.48
CA ILE A 155 4.27 21.38 -25.21
C ILE A 155 4.09 20.45 -26.41
N ARG A 156 2.87 20.32 -26.94
CA ARG A 156 2.59 19.52 -28.14
C ARG A 156 3.47 19.92 -29.32
N ALA A 157 3.49 21.20 -29.65
CA ALA A 157 4.31 21.70 -30.75
C ALA A 157 5.80 21.41 -30.55
N ALA A 158 6.29 21.40 -29.31
CA ALA A 158 7.68 21.09 -29.00
C ALA A 158 8.00 19.59 -29.05
N ILE A 159 7.13 18.72 -28.53
CA ILE A 159 7.36 17.25 -28.55
C ILE A 159 7.13 16.64 -29.94
N GLU A 160 6.27 17.25 -30.75
CA GLU A 160 6.01 16.84 -32.14
C GLU A 160 7.06 17.39 -33.12
N ASP A 161 8.01 18.22 -32.67
CA ASP A 161 9.11 18.71 -33.51
C ASP A 161 10.08 17.56 -33.86
N PRO A 162 10.24 17.19 -35.14
CA PRO A 162 11.16 16.12 -35.53
C PRO A 162 12.63 16.38 -35.13
N LEU A 163 13.01 17.64 -34.86
CA LEU A 163 14.35 17.99 -34.37
C LEU A 163 14.58 17.57 -32.92
N LEU A 164 13.53 17.36 -32.13
CA LEU A 164 13.65 16.84 -30.77
C LEU A 164 14.08 15.37 -30.78
N GLY A 165 13.62 14.60 -31.79
CA GLY A 165 14.04 13.22 -32.00
C GLY A 165 13.40 12.19 -31.08
N LEU A 166 12.19 12.46 -30.57
CA LEU A 166 11.40 11.50 -29.79
C LEU A 166 10.87 10.36 -30.67
N ASP A 167 10.69 9.19 -30.06
CA ASP A 167 9.87 8.12 -30.61
C ASP A 167 8.40 8.41 -30.31
N LEU A 168 7.64 8.74 -31.35
CA LEU A 168 6.22 9.09 -31.27
C LEU A 168 5.31 7.95 -31.72
N THR A 169 5.83 6.72 -31.86
CA THR A 169 5.08 5.59 -32.40
C THR A 169 3.76 5.32 -31.67
N GLU A 170 3.76 5.42 -30.33
CA GLU A 170 2.55 5.25 -29.51
C GLU A 170 1.72 6.53 -29.40
N TYR A 171 2.33 7.70 -29.53
CA TYR A 171 1.68 9.01 -29.45
C TYR A 171 0.90 9.38 -30.72
N ASP A 172 1.48 9.15 -31.90
CA ASP A 172 0.93 9.52 -33.19
C ASP A 172 -0.50 9.03 -33.46
N PRO A 173 -0.88 7.77 -33.15
CA PRO A 173 -2.23 7.27 -33.39
C PRO A 173 -3.29 7.78 -32.40
N LEU A 174 -2.89 8.48 -31.33
CA LEU A 174 -3.81 8.96 -30.30
C LEU A 174 -4.74 10.06 -30.83
N THR A 175 -5.91 10.16 -30.20
CA THR A 175 -6.86 11.24 -30.51
C THR A 175 -6.32 12.60 -30.06
N GLU A 176 -6.83 13.68 -30.65
CA GLU A 176 -6.41 15.04 -30.27
C GLU A 176 -6.65 15.34 -28.79
N ASP A 177 -7.73 14.80 -28.21
CA ASP A 177 -8.04 14.97 -26.79
C ASP A 177 -7.00 14.25 -25.91
N GLN A 178 -6.63 13.01 -26.24
CA GLN A 178 -5.57 12.27 -25.55
C GLN A 178 -4.20 12.96 -25.65
N LYS A 179 -3.86 13.48 -26.84
CA LYS A 179 -2.62 14.25 -27.04
C LYS A 179 -2.59 15.52 -26.20
N ASN A 180 -3.72 16.19 -26.04
CA ASN A 180 -3.83 17.35 -25.16
C ASN A 180 -3.66 16.96 -23.69
N GLN A 181 -4.28 15.87 -23.24
CA GLN A 181 -4.12 15.36 -21.87
C GLN A 181 -2.67 14.97 -21.56
N ILE A 182 -1.99 14.32 -22.50
CA ILE A 182 -0.55 14.00 -22.37
C ILE A 182 0.27 15.29 -22.21
N ALA A 183 -0.03 16.31 -23.00
CA ALA A 183 0.67 17.59 -22.91
C ALA A 183 0.40 18.34 -21.60
N ASP A 184 -0.82 18.24 -21.05
CA ASP A 184 -1.14 18.73 -19.71
C ASP A 184 -0.28 18.02 -18.65
N ILE A 185 -0.25 16.68 -18.67
CA ILE A 185 0.54 15.86 -17.73
C ILE A 185 2.03 16.22 -17.81
N LEU A 186 2.59 16.36 -19.01
CA LEU A 186 3.98 16.74 -19.23
C LEU A 186 4.30 18.15 -18.72
N LEU A 187 3.35 19.08 -18.81
CA LEU A 187 3.50 20.44 -18.31
C LEU A 187 3.46 20.51 -16.79
N GLU A 188 2.51 19.79 -16.18
CA GLU A 188 2.31 19.73 -14.73
C GLU A 188 3.45 19.01 -14.01
N ASN A 189 3.96 17.93 -14.60
CA ASN A 189 5.03 17.11 -14.01
C ASN A 189 6.44 17.51 -14.48
N ARG A 190 6.57 18.61 -15.24
CA ARG A 190 7.88 19.09 -15.68
C ARG A 190 8.77 19.39 -14.47
N PRO A 191 10.03 18.90 -14.43
CA PRO A 191 10.95 19.23 -13.36
C PRO A 191 11.14 20.75 -13.21
N VAL A 192 11.43 21.21 -11.99
CA VAL A 192 11.54 22.65 -11.67
C VAL A 192 12.56 23.38 -12.56
N PHE A 193 13.60 22.70 -13.02
CA PHE A 193 14.63 23.24 -13.91
C PHE A 193 14.46 22.84 -15.38
N GLY A 194 13.34 22.20 -15.72
CA GLY A 194 13.13 21.55 -17.00
C GLY A 194 13.80 20.18 -17.09
N TYR A 195 13.61 19.53 -18.22
CA TYR A 195 14.27 18.27 -18.56
C TYR A 195 15.74 18.51 -18.91
N GLU A 196 16.64 17.68 -18.39
CA GLU A 196 18.08 17.77 -18.62
C GLU A 196 18.49 17.20 -19.98
N SER A 197 17.71 16.28 -20.53
CA SER A 197 17.98 15.65 -21.83
C SER A 197 16.70 15.26 -22.58
N VAL A 198 16.85 14.88 -23.86
CA VAL A 198 15.74 14.37 -24.69
C VAL A 198 15.22 13.04 -24.15
N GLU A 199 16.11 12.20 -23.61
CA GLU A 199 15.75 10.92 -23.02
C GLU A 199 14.84 11.08 -21.80
N GLU A 200 15.03 12.13 -20.99
CA GLU A 200 14.09 12.44 -19.90
C GLU A 200 12.73 12.89 -20.42
N VAL A 201 12.69 13.64 -21.52
CA VAL A 201 11.42 14.00 -22.19
C VAL A 201 10.73 12.75 -22.70
N GLN A 202 11.46 11.82 -23.33
CA GLN A 202 10.89 10.55 -23.79
C GLN A 202 10.31 9.75 -22.62
N ALA A 203 11.06 9.59 -21.53
CA ALA A 203 10.58 8.86 -20.36
C ALA A 203 9.33 9.49 -19.74
N ALA A 204 9.27 10.83 -19.71
CA ALA A 204 8.09 11.56 -19.26
C ALA A 204 6.90 11.38 -20.22
N LEU A 205 7.14 11.39 -21.54
CA LEU A 205 6.12 11.17 -22.56
C LEU A 205 5.53 9.76 -22.47
N ASP A 206 6.38 8.73 -22.39
CA ASP A 206 5.96 7.34 -22.26
C ASP A 206 5.11 7.13 -20.99
N THR A 207 5.52 7.77 -19.88
CA THR A 207 4.76 7.77 -18.63
C THR A 207 3.39 8.43 -18.80
N ALA A 208 3.32 9.59 -19.46
CA ALA A 208 2.06 10.31 -19.69
C ALA A 208 1.11 9.52 -20.61
N ILE A 209 1.64 8.88 -21.66
CA ILE A 209 0.87 7.98 -22.54
C ILE A 209 0.25 6.85 -21.70
N GLY A 210 1.04 6.19 -20.85
CA GLY A 210 0.57 5.12 -19.98
C GLY A 210 -0.51 5.55 -18.96
N GLN A 211 -0.67 6.85 -18.68
CA GLN A 211 -1.77 7.35 -17.85
C GLN A 211 -3.05 7.63 -18.64
N VAL A 212 -2.92 8.00 -19.91
CA VAL A 212 -4.03 8.46 -20.75
C VAL A 212 -4.63 7.34 -21.61
N VAL A 213 -3.81 6.38 -22.02
CA VAL A 213 -4.29 5.21 -22.77
C VAL A 213 -4.87 4.21 -21.78
N VAL A 214 -6.09 3.75 -22.06
CA VAL A 214 -6.74 2.70 -21.26
C VAL A 214 -5.96 1.39 -21.42
N ASP A 215 -5.44 0.88 -20.31
CA ASP A 215 -4.95 -0.49 -20.20
C ASP A 215 -6.11 -1.38 -19.73
N PRO A 216 -6.63 -2.30 -20.57
CA PRO A 216 -7.78 -3.11 -20.22
C PRO A 216 -7.51 -4.10 -19.07
N ASP A 217 -6.24 -4.33 -18.70
CA ASP A 217 -5.88 -5.16 -17.55
C ASP A 217 -5.70 -4.33 -16.26
N ASN A 218 -5.69 -2.99 -16.35
CA ASN A 218 -5.56 -2.07 -15.21
C ASN A 218 -6.55 -0.91 -15.32
N ILE A 219 -7.73 -1.08 -14.73
CA ILE A 219 -8.82 -0.11 -14.80
C ILE A 219 -8.89 0.71 -13.51
N TYR A 220 -9.00 2.03 -13.63
CA TYR A 220 -9.02 2.95 -12.50
C TYR A 220 -10.42 3.50 -12.23
N VAL A 221 -10.74 3.66 -10.94
CA VAL A 221 -12.01 4.19 -10.47
C VAL A 221 -11.76 5.29 -9.45
N GLU A 222 -12.41 6.44 -9.60
CA GLU A 222 -12.32 7.59 -8.70
C GLU A 222 -13.71 8.07 -8.27
N ALA A 223 -13.90 8.20 -6.95
CA ALA A 223 -15.17 8.66 -6.40
C ALA A 223 -15.54 10.05 -6.92
N GLY A 224 -16.72 10.15 -7.55
CA GLY A 224 -17.24 11.41 -8.07
C GLY A 224 -16.80 11.77 -9.49
N ALA A 225 -15.93 10.97 -10.12
CA ALA A 225 -15.65 11.10 -11.55
C ALA A 225 -16.91 10.83 -12.38
N SER A 226 -16.99 11.42 -13.57
CA SER A 226 -18.13 11.26 -14.47
C SER A 226 -17.67 11.14 -15.91
N GLY A 227 -18.14 10.10 -16.61
CA GLY A 227 -17.84 9.89 -18.03
C GLY A 227 -16.39 9.49 -18.33
N GLY A 228 -15.66 8.97 -17.33
CA GLY A 228 -14.31 8.42 -17.52
C GLY A 228 -14.31 7.18 -18.41
N ASP A 229 -13.12 6.81 -18.88
CA ASP A 229 -12.88 5.67 -19.76
C ASP A 229 -12.11 4.52 -19.06
N GLY A 230 -11.77 4.71 -17.77
CA GLY A 230 -11.05 3.73 -16.96
C GLY A 230 -9.53 3.84 -17.02
N SER A 231 -9.00 4.76 -17.83
CA SER A 231 -7.58 5.14 -17.76
C SER A 231 -7.28 5.84 -16.42
N ARG A 232 -6.00 5.91 -16.06
CA ARG A 232 -5.58 6.61 -14.83
C ARG A 232 -5.86 8.12 -14.89
N ALA A 233 -5.79 8.72 -16.08
CA ALA A 233 -6.08 10.14 -16.29
C ALA A 233 -7.59 10.44 -16.31
N ASN A 234 -8.42 9.49 -16.74
CA ASN A 234 -9.88 9.62 -16.79
C ASN A 234 -10.57 8.39 -16.16
N PRO A 235 -10.44 8.21 -14.83
CA PRO A 235 -10.97 7.04 -14.14
C PRO A 235 -12.50 6.97 -14.22
N PHE A 236 -13.05 5.76 -14.15
CA PHE A 236 -14.50 5.57 -14.03
C PHE A 236 -15.03 6.14 -12.71
N GLY A 237 -16.32 6.46 -12.67
CA GLY A 237 -16.96 7.02 -11.47
C GLY A 237 -17.41 5.96 -10.47
N THR A 238 -17.56 4.71 -10.90
CA THR A 238 -18.12 3.62 -10.11
C THR A 238 -17.29 2.34 -10.18
N ILE A 239 -17.31 1.56 -9.11
CA ILE A 239 -16.57 0.29 -9.03
C ILE A 239 -17.17 -0.70 -10.04
N GLU A 240 -18.49 -0.66 -10.25
CA GLU A 240 -19.22 -1.51 -11.20
C GLU A 240 -18.81 -1.25 -12.66
N GLU A 241 -18.56 0.01 -13.04
CA GLU A 241 -17.97 0.34 -14.34
C GLU A 241 -16.56 -0.28 -14.48
N GLY A 242 -15.74 -0.18 -13.42
CA GLY A 242 -14.41 -0.78 -13.39
C GLY A 242 -14.45 -2.30 -13.56
N ILE A 243 -15.31 -2.98 -12.80
CA ILE A 243 -15.52 -4.44 -12.89
C ILE A 243 -16.01 -4.83 -14.29
N THR A 244 -16.87 -4.03 -14.92
CA THR A 244 -17.39 -4.33 -16.26
C THR A 244 -16.34 -4.16 -17.35
N ALA A 245 -15.43 -3.20 -17.19
CA ALA A 245 -14.44 -2.84 -18.20
C ALA A 245 -13.16 -3.66 -18.14
N VAL A 246 -12.77 -4.14 -16.96
CA VAL A 246 -11.51 -4.89 -16.78
C VAL A 246 -11.59 -6.25 -17.46
N ASN A 247 -10.48 -6.66 -18.08
CA ASN A 247 -10.34 -8.02 -18.59
C ASN A 247 -10.33 -9.03 -17.43
N PRO A 248 -10.79 -10.28 -17.67
CA PRO A 248 -10.62 -11.36 -16.71
C PRO A 248 -9.15 -11.53 -16.29
N GLY A 249 -8.91 -11.48 -14.98
CA GLY A 249 -7.59 -11.57 -14.36
C GLY A 249 -6.88 -10.23 -14.15
N GLY A 250 -7.43 -9.13 -14.68
CA GLY A 250 -6.92 -7.78 -14.48
C GLY A 250 -7.26 -7.20 -13.09
N THR A 251 -6.87 -5.94 -12.90
CA THR A 251 -7.03 -5.19 -11.65
C THR A 251 -7.94 -3.99 -11.83
N VAL A 252 -8.88 -3.83 -10.91
CA VAL A 252 -9.63 -2.59 -10.71
C VAL A 252 -8.98 -1.83 -9.56
N HIS A 253 -8.27 -0.76 -9.89
CA HIS A 253 -7.66 0.18 -8.96
C HIS A 253 -8.71 1.16 -8.46
N ILE A 254 -9.03 1.07 -7.17
CA ILE A 254 -10.00 1.93 -6.50
C ILE A 254 -9.19 3.02 -5.79
N LEU A 255 -9.23 4.24 -6.34
CA LEU A 255 -8.53 5.38 -5.75
C LEU A 255 -9.12 5.76 -4.40
N SER A 256 -8.35 6.50 -3.59
CA SER A 256 -8.82 6.98 -2.28
C SER A 256 -10.10 7.80 -2.44
N GLY A 257 -11.15 7.47 -1.68
CA GLY A 257 -12.43 8.16 -1.79
C GLY A 257 -13.52 7.45 -0.98
N MET A 258 -14.74 8.02 -1.03
CA MET A 258 -15.94 7.41 -0.49
C MET A 258 -16.84 6.98 -1.65
N TYR A 259 -17.14 5.69 -1.72
CA TYR A 259 -17.95 5.06 -2.75
C TYR A 259 -19.27 4.59 -2.14
N GLU A 260 -20.34 5.31 -2.44
CA GLU A 260 -21.69 5.00 -1.96
C GLU A 260 -22.35 3.96 -2.85
N ILE A 261 -22.53 2.74 -2.33
CA ILE A 261 -23.09 1.61 -3.06
C ILE A 261 -24.58 1.48 -2.77
N ALA A 262 -25.40 1.62 -3.81
CA ALA A 262 -26.85 1.64 -3.69
C ALA A 262 -27.44 0.35 -3.11
N ALA A 263 -26.87 -0.81 -3.44
CA ALA A 263 -27.36 -2.12 -2.98
C ALA A 263 -26.25 -3.14 -2.73
N LEU A 264 -25.50 -3.56 -3.74
CA LEU A 264 -24.41 -4.53 -3.62
C LEU A 264 -23.40 -4.32 -4.76
N ILE A 265 -22.19 -4.87 -4.59
CA ILE A 265 -21.21 -5.07 -5.67
C ILE A 265 -21.20 -6.57 -5.99
N VAL A 266 -21.23 -6.91 -7.28
CA VAL A 266 -21.08 -8.29 -7.75
C VAL A 266 -19.76 -8.41 -8.52
N VAL A 267 -18.95 -9.40 -8.16
CA VAL A 267 -17.75 -9.79 -8.90
C VAL A 267 -18.04 -11.13 -9.58
N ASP A 268 -18.34 -11.11 -10.87
CA ASP A 268 -18.75 -12.28 -11.67
C ASP A 268 -17.67 -12.78 -12.65
N GLN A 269 -16.47 -12.18 -12.60
CA GLN A 269 -15.28 -12.63 -13.32
C GLN A 269 -14.04 -12.62 -12.41
N SER A 270 -13.01 -13.38 -12.79
CA SER A 270 -11.70 -13.34 -12.11
C SER A 270 -11.12 -11.94 -12.22
N LEU A 271 -10.70 -11.33 -11.11
CA LEU A 271 -10.07 -10.01 -11.07
C LEU A 271 -9.46 -9.72 -9.69
N THR A 272 -8.74 -8.61 -9.59
CA THR A 272 -8.35 -7.99 -8.32
C THR A 272 -9.12 -6.69 -8.11
N LEU A 273 -9.77 -6.52 -6.96
CA LEU A 273 -10.22 -5.22 -6.46
C LEU A 273 -9.14 -4.69 -5.51
N GLN A 274 -8.42 -3.64 -5.90
CA GLN A 274 -7.30 -3.11 -5.15
C GLN A 274 -7.55 -1.66 -4.72
N GLY A 275 -7.52 -1.39 -3.41
CA GLY A 275 -7.49 -0.03 -2.91
C GLY A 275 -6.12 0.61 -3.09
N GLU A 276 -6.08 1.82 -3.64
CA GLU A 276 -4.84 2.58 -3.86
C GLU A 276 -4.55 3.57 -2.72
N GLY A 277 -3.26 3.66 -2.38
CA GLY A 277 -2.73 4.59 -1.37
C GLY A 277 -2.78 4.09 0.07
N ASP A 278 -2.21 4.88 0.98
CA ASP A 278 -2.07 4.54 2.41
C ASP A 278 -3.41 4.61 3.17
N THR A 279 -4.38 5.37 2.66
CA THR A 279 -5.74 5.45 3.22
C THR A 279 -6.67 4.60 2.37
N GLN A 280 -7.19 3.54 2.97
CA GLN A 280 -8.14 2.63 2.32
C GLN A 280 -9.34 3.38 1.73
N PRO A 281 -9.72 3.13 0.46
CA PRO A 281 -10.98 3.59 -0.08
C PRO A 281 -12.15 3.04 0.73
N GLN A 282 -13.13 3.90 1.02
CA GLN A 282 -14.31 3.52 1.79
C GLN A 282 -15.43 3.12 0.85
N VAL A 283 -15.85 1.86 0.91
CA VAL A 283 -16.98 1.31 0.17
C VAL A 283 -18.17 1.19 1.13
N ILE A 284 -19.12 2.10 0.98
CA ILE A 284 -20.23 2.29 1.92
C ILE A 284 -21.50 1.69 1.33
N PHE A 285 -21.95 0.60 1.92
CA PHE A 285 -23.14 -0.11 1.48
C PHE A 285 -24.40 0.52 2.10
N ASN A 286 -25.37 0.89 1.26
CA ASN A 286 -26.61 1.55 1.68
C ASN A 286 -27.28 0.83 2.88
N PRO A 287 -27.52 1.51 4.02
CA PRO A 287 -28.06 0.91 5.25
C PRO A 287 -29.52 0.44 5.11
N ALA A 288 -30.27 0.94 4.12
CA ALA A 288 -31.65 0.53 3.86
C ALA A 288 -31.76 -0.78 3.06
N SER A 289 -30.65 -1.28 2.50
CA SER A 289 -30.61 -2.54 1.78
C SER A 289 -30.58 -3.73 2.75
N THR A 290 -31.16 -4.86 2.32
CA THR A 290 -31.21 -6.12 3.09
C THR A 290 -30.40 -7.24 2.42
N VAL A 291 -29.74 -6.97 1.30
CA VAL A 291 -28.86 -7.93 0.62
C VAL A 291 -27.44 -7.87 1.18
N ASP A 292 -26.57 -8.76 0.70
CA ASP A 292 -25.14 -8.74 0.97
C ASP A 292 -24.48 -7.46 0.43
N GLY A 293 -23.29 -7.13 0.92
CA GLY A 293 -22.48 -6.00 0.44
C GLY A 293 -21.72 -6.34 -0.84
N LEU A 294 -20.56 -6.98 -0.68
CA LEU A 294 -19.73 -7.50 -1.77
C LEU A 294 -20.03 -8.99 -1.98
N VAL A 295 -20.46 -9.37 -3.18
CA VAL A 295 -20.79 -10.74 -3.55
C VAL A 295 -19.79 -11.24 -4.59
N ILE A 296 -19.04 -12.29 -4.27
CA ILE A 296 -18.02 -12.86 -5.14
C ILE A 296 -18.58 -14.12 -5.82
N GLU A 297 -18.91 -14.00 -7.10
CA GLU A 297 -19.46 -15.04 -7.97
C GLU A 297 -18.47 -15.46 -9.06
N ALA A 298 -17.16 -15.47 -8.75
CA ALA A 298 -16.10 -15.91 -9.66
C ALA A 298 -14.98 -16.70 -8.95
N ASP A 299 -14.19 -17.41 -9.74
CA ASP A 299 -12.92 -18.02 -9.29
C ASP A 299 -11.80 -16.97 -9.42
N ASP A 300 -10.69 -17.17 -8.70
CA ASP A 300 -9.46 -16.38 -8.82
C ASP A 300 -9.71 -14.88 -8.58
N VAL A 301 -10.31 -14.55 -7.43
CA VAL A 301 -10.65 -13.18 -7.02
C VAL A 301 -9.79 -12.74 -5.84
N THR A 302 -9.21 -11.56 -5.96
CA THR A 302 -8.51 -10.88 -4.85
C THR A 302 -9.22 -9.59 -4.47
N VAL A 303 -9.39 -9.36 -3.18
CA VAL A 303 -9.87 -8.09 -2.61
C VAL A 303 -8.79 -7.61 -1.65
N ASP A 304 -8.19 -6.46 -1.94
CA ASP A 304 -7.03 -5.97 -1.21
C ASP A 304 -7.15 -4.48 -0.87
N ASN A 305 -6.72 -4.13 0.35
CA ASN A 305 -6.61 -2.75 0.82
C ASN A 305 -7.91 -1.92 0.73
N LEU A 306 -9.08 -2.51 1.00
CA LEU A 306 -10.36 -1.80 1.01
C LEU A 306 -10.93 -1.64 2.42
N TYR A 307 -11.71 -0.58 2.61
CA TYR A 307 -12.55 -0.43 3.80
C TYR A 307 -14.03 -0.63 3.43
N LEU A 308 -14.54 -1.83 3.69
CA LEU A 308 -15.92 -2.22 3.41
C LEU A 308 -16.82 -1.95 4.62
N ILE A 309 -17.87 -1.15 4.45
CA ILE A 309 -18.75 -0.68 5.54
C ILE A 309 -20.21 -1.04 5.23
N SER A 310 -20.84 -1.87 6.08
CA SER A 310 -22.25 -2.26 5.93
C SER A 310 -23.02 -2.18 7.25
N ASN A 311 -23.63 -1.01 7.50
CA ASN A 311 -24.45 -0.73 8.68
C ASN A 311 -25.94 -1.00 8.41
N ARG A 312 -26.25 -2.25 8.11
CA ARG A 312 -27.60 -2.73 7.74
C ARG A 312 -28.30 -3.47 8.87
N THR A 313 -29.62 -3.60 8.75
CA THR A 313 -30.37 -4.53 9.60
C THR A 313 -30.00 -5.97 9.26
N LEU A 314 -29.66 -6.77 10.28
CA LEU A 314 -29.40 -8.20 10.11
C LEU A 314 -30.71 -8.92 9.71
N THR A 315 -30.73 -9.47 8.49
CA THR A 315 -31.86 -10.24 7.95
C THR A 315 -31.39 -11.64 7.57
N GLY A 316 -31.39 -12.55 8.55
CA GLY A 316 -31.07 -13.96 8.31
C GLY A 316 -29.61 -14.18 7.94
N SER A 317 -29.29 -14.19 6.64
CA SER A 317 -27.99 -14.57 6.06
C SER A 317 -27.11 -13.42 5.58
N ASN A 318 -27.57 -12.17 5.62
CA ASN A 318 -26.80 -11.08 5.03
C ASN A 318 -25.43 -10.84 5.69
N ALA A 319 -24.45 -10.44 4.88
CA ALA A 319 -23.07 -10.17 5.27
C ALA A 319 -22.46 -8.96 4.55
N VAL A 320 -21.34 -8.45 5.06
CA VAL A 320 -20.53 -7.43 4.37
C VAL A 320 -19.90 -8.04 3.11
N VAL A 321 -19.30 -9.23 3.24
CA VAL A 321 -18.75 -10.00 2.13
C VAL A 321 -19.42 -11.37 2.05
N SER A 322 -19.80 -11.82 0.86
CA SER A 322 -20.31 -13.18 0.67
C SER A 322 -19.69 -13.87 -0.54
N VAL A 323 -19.54 -15.19 -0.40
CA VAL A 323 -19.25 -16.10 -1.50
C VAL A 323 -20.42 -17.07 -1.52
N PRO A 324 -21.38 -16.94 -2.44
CA PRO A 324 -22.58 -17.76 -2.44
C PRO A 324 -22.27 -19.20 -2.88
N LEU A 325 -23.20 -20.10 -2.60
CA LEU A 325 -23.10 -21.48 -3.09
C LEU A 325 -23.28 -21.50 -4.62
N ARG A 326 -22.20 -21.79 -5.37
CA ARG A 326 -22.27 -22.08 -6.81
C ARG A 326 -23.02 -23.40 -7.06
N SER A 327 -22.49 -24.51 -6.56
CA SER A 327 -23.17 -25.80 -6.44
C SER A 327 -22.45 -26.67 -5.40
N LEU A 328 -23.07 -27.78 -4.97
CA LEU A 328 -22.42 -28.69 -4.01
C LEU A 328 -21.22 -29.44 -4.60
N ASP A 329 -21.14 -29.57 -5.93
CA ASP A 329 -20.04 -30.28 -6.60
C ASP A 329 -18.97 -29.32 -7.15
N ASN A 330 -19.25 -28.04 -7.20
CA ASN A 330 -18.36 -27.01 -7.75
C ASN A 330 -18.55 -25.71 -6.98
N LEU A 331 -17.63 -25.40 -6.07
CA LEU A 331 -17.62 -24.15 -5.32
C LEU A 331 -16.88 -23.07 -6.11
N TYR A 332 -17.05 -21.80 -5.71
CA TYR A 332 -16.11 -20.75 -6.11
C TYR A 332 -14.77 -21.01 -5.42
N ARG A 333 -13.66 -20.73 -6.13
CA ARG A 333 -12.33 -21.07 -5.62
C ARG A 333 -11.26 -20.00 -5.77
N ASN A 334 -10.20 -20.15 -4.98
CA ASN A 334 -9.01 -19.29 -5.01
C ASN A 334 -9.37 -17.83 -4.73
N ILE A 335 -10.03 -17.60 -3.60
CA ILE A 335 -10.48 -16.27 -3.17
C ILE A 335 -9.56 -15.77 -2.07
N THR A 336 -9.01 -14.57 -2.24
CA THR A 336 -8.17 -13.91 -1.25
C THR A 336 -8.78 -12.58 -0.85
N ILE A 337 -8.91 -12.36 0.45
CA ILE A 337 -9.31 -11.07 1.03
C ILE A 337 -8.20 -10.67 1.99
N SER A 338 -7.49 -9.58 1.68
CA SER A 338 -6.30 -9.16 2.41
C SER A 338 -6.26 -7.68 2.71
N ASN A 339 -5.51 -7.34 3.76
CA ASN A 339 -5.17 -5.96 4.12
C ASN A 339 -6.40 -5.02 4.21
N SER A 340 -7.58 -5.56 4.47
CA SER A 340 -8.84 -4.83 4.35
C SER A 340 -9.48 -4.63 5.72
N THR A 341 -10.23 -3.54 5.86
CA THR A 341 -11.11 -3.30 7.01
C THR A 341 -12.53 -3.69 6.63
N ILE A 342 -13.16 -4.56 7.43
CA ILE A 342 -14.52 -5.06 7.20
C ILE A 342 -15.36 -4.71 8.43
N GLU A 343 -16.18 -3.67 8.29
CA GLU A 343 -17.04 -3.15 9.34
C GLU A 343 -18.52 -3.35 9.01
N GLY A 344 -19.30 -3.77 10.01
CA GLY A 344 -20.75 -3.71 9.83
C GLY A 344 -21.59 -4.21 11.01
N THR A 345 -22.89 -4.00 10.89
CA THR A 345 -23.93 -4.48 11.82
C THR A 345 -24.61 -5.77 11.35
N VAL A 346 -24.02 -6.42 10.34
CA VAL A 346 -24.37 -7.74 9.82
C VAL A 346 -23.17 -8.68 10.01
N ARG A 347 -23.20 -9.92 9.51
CA ARG A 347 -21.99 -10.76 9.56
C ARG A 347 -20.87 -10.12 8.76
N SER A 348 -19.63 -10.23 9.21
CA SER A 348 -18.49 -9.81 8.40
C SER A 348 -18.40 -10.62 7.11
N ALA A 349 -18.56 -11.95 7.18
CA ALA A 349 -18.60 -12.79 5.99
C ALA A 349 -19.53 -14.00 6.08
N TYR A 350 -20.07 -14.42 4.93
CA TYR A 350 -20.88 -15.64 4.77
C TYR A 350 -20.46 -16.44 3.52
N ILE A 351 -19.85 -17.62 3.73
CA ILE A 351 -18.95 -18.23 2.73
C ILE A 351 -19.30 -19.68 2.37
N PHE A 352 -19.29 -19.96 1.06
CA PHE A 352 -19.22 -21.28 0.43
C PHE A 352 -18.05 -21.32 -0.56
N ALA A 353 -16.92 -21.91 -0.21
CA ALA A 353 -15.71 -21.79 -1.03
C ALA A 353 -14.79 -23.01 -0.99
N GLU A 354 -13.95 -23.13 -2.01
CA GLU A 354 -12.78 -24.00 -2.05
C GLU A 354 -11.52 -23.12 -2.14
N ASN A 355 -10.49 -23.35 -1.33
CA ASN A 355 -9.28 -22.50 -1.33
C ASN A 355 -9.59 -21.01 -1.06
N ILE A 356 -9.82 -20.65 0.20
CA ILE A 356 -10.09 -19.27 0.60
C ILE A 356 -9.09 -18.76 1.65
N THR A 357 -8.63 -17.53 1.48
CA THR A 357 -7.68 -16.87 2.39
C THR A 357 -8.25 -15.54 2.88
N PHE A 358 -8.26 -15.35 4.19
CA PHE A 358 -8.39 -14.08 4.87
C PHE A 358 -7.07 -13.77 5.56
N ASP A 359 -6.31 -12.79 5.08
CA ASP A 359 -5.00 -12.44 5.64
C ASP A 359 -4.89 -10.96 6.02
N ASN A 360 -4.38 -10.67 7.22
CA ASN A 360 -4.09 -9.32 7.67
C ASN A 360 -5.29 -8.33 7.58
N ASN A 361 -6.51 -8.82 7.84
CA ASN A 361 -7.70 -7.98 7.84
C ASN A 361 -8.06 -7.49 9.25
N LEU A 362 -8.73 -6.34 9.31
CA LEU A 362 -9.40 -5.84 10.50
C LEU A 362 -10.91 -6.04 10.39
N PHE A 363 -11.48 -6.88 11.25
CA PHE A 363 -12.93 -7.09 11.35
C PHE A 363 -13.51 -6.28 12.52
N ILE A 364 -14.35 -5.30 12.21
CA ILE A 364 -15.09 -4.51 13.20
C ILE A 364 -16.54 -5.00 13.22
N HIS A 365 -16.87 -5.86 14.18
CA HIS A 365 -18.14 -6.58 14.22
C HIS A 365 -19.14 -5.92 15.17
N ASN A 366 -20.02 -5.09 14.61
CA ASN A 366 -21.03 -4.36 15.34
C ASN A 366 -22.41 -5.05 15.35
N ALA A 367 -22.53 -6.25 14.78
CA ALA A 367 -23.81 -6.96 14.72
C ALA A 367 -24.25 -7.52 16.08
N ILE A 368 -25.56 -7.62 16.27
CA ILE A 368 -26.17 -8.10 17.51
C ILE A 368 -26.40 -9.60 17.43
N ASN A 369 -25.91 -10.34 18.44
CA ASN A 369 -26.18 -11.77 18.64
C ASN A 369 -25.86 -12.65 17.42
N THR A 370 -24.78 -12.34 16.71
CA THR A 370 -24.36 -13.13 15.54
C THR A 370 -22.84 -13.22 15.40
N GLN A 371 -22.41 -13.97 14.38
CA GLN A 371 -21.02 -14.30 14.09
C GLN A 371 -20.37 -13.25 13.16
N SER A 372 -19.04 -13.12 13.20
CA SER A 372 -18.25 -12.34 12.24
C SER A 372 -18.05 -13.16 10.96
N LEU A 373 -17.12 -14.13 10.95
CA LEU A 373 -16.94 -15.05 9.83
C LEU A 373 -17.80 -16.30 10.02
N ARG A 374 -18.62 -16.60 9.01
CA ARG A 374 -19.45 -17.81 8.98
C ARG A 374 -19.22 -18.61 7.71
N PHE A 375 -18.68 -19.80 7.90
CA PHE A 375 -18.44 -20.78 6.83
C PHE A 375 -19.58 -21.80 6.79
N GLN A 376 -20.13 -22.01 5.59
CA GLN A 376 -21.18 -23.00 5.34
C GLN A 376 -20.64 -24.25 4.65
N VAL A 377 -19.74 -24.09 3.66
CA VAL A 377 -19.06 -25.18 2.96
C VAL A 377 -17.62 -24.74 2.72
N LEU A 378 -16.67 -25.60 3.06
CA LEU A 378 -15.23 -25.38 2.87
C LEU A 378 -14.58 -26.61 2.26
N ARG A 379 -13.72 -26.40 1.26
CA ARG A 379 -12.87 -27.44 0.66
C ARG A 379 -11.47 -26.93 0.41
N GLY A 380 -10.53 -27.85 0.24
CA GLY A 380 -9.14 -27.50 -0.07
C GLY A 380 -8.45 -26.84 1.11
N THR A 381 -7.85 -25.67 0.91
CA THR A 381 -7.14 -24.95 1.99
C THR A 381 -7.89 -23.69 2.41
N THR A 382 -8.28 -23.60 3.68
CA THR A 382 -8.84 -22.37 4.26
C THR A 382 -7.81 -21.74 5.18
N ASN A 383 -7.43 -20.50 4.90
CA ASN A 383 -6.51 -19.72 5.72
C ASN A 383 -7.24 -18.54 6.34
N VAL A 384 -7.20 -18.43 7.66
CA VAL A 384 -7.58 -17.24 8.42
C VAL A 384 -6.37 -16.84 9.23
N THR A 385 -5.55 -15.95 8.66
CA THR A 385 -4.21 -15.63 9.16
C THR A 385 -4.04 -14.16 9.49
N ASN A 386 -3.34 -13.85 10.58
CA ASN A 386 -2.93 -12.49 10.94
C ASN A 386 -4.08 -11.46 11.06
N ASN A 387 -5.33 -11.89 11.23
CA ASN A 387 -6.46 -11.00 11.27
C ASN A 387 -6.70 -10.47 12.69
N THR A 388 -7.28 -9.28 12.79
CA THR A 388 -7.78 -8.71 14.05
C THR A 388 -9.30 -8.72 14.05
N PHE A 389 -9.91 -9.36 15.04
CA PHE A 389 -11.36 -9.40 15.28
C PHE A 389 -11.72 -8.52 16.47
N GLN A 390 -12.50 -7.48 16.24
CA GLN A 390 -13.03 -6.58 17.26
C GLN A 390 -14.54 -6.76 17.35
N GLY A 391 -15.00 -7.41 18.41
CA GLY A 391 -16.41 -7.60 18.69
C GLY A 391 -16.96 -6.56 19.67
N ASN A 392 -18.26 -6.68 19.95
CA ASN A 392 -18.97 -5.93 20.98
C ASN A 392 -19.55 -6.89 22.04
N SER A 393 -20.27 -6.34 23.03
CA SER A 393 -20.85 -7.12 24.14
C SER A 393 -21.89 -8.17 23.74
N THR A 394 -22.29 -8.21 22.47
CA THR A 394 -23.28 -9.14 21.91
C THR A 394 -22.72 -9.99 20.76
N SER A 395 -21.46 -9.79 20.40
CA SER A 395 -20.80 -10.58 19.35
C SER A 395 -20.62 -12.02 19.80
N VAL A 396 -21.13 -12.96 19.00
CA VAL A 396 -21.19 -14.38 19.39
C VAL A 396 -19.89 -15.09 19.05
N GLY A 397 -19.51 -15.14 17.78
CA GLY A 397 -18.38 -15.94 17.32
C GLY A 397 -17.52 -15.21 16.30
N ALA A 398 -16.20 -15.24 16.47
CA ALA A 398 -15.27 -14.65 15.51
C ALA A 398 -15.21 -15.50 14.23
N ILE A 399 -14.97 -16.81 14.38
CA ILE A 399 -14.78 -17.76 13.28
C ILE A 399 -15.68 -18.98 13.51
N ILE A 400 -16.71 -19.14 12.69
CA ILE A 400 -17.73 -20.17 12.91
C ILE A 400 -17.88 -21.04 11.67
N ILE A 401 -17.63 -22.34 11.84
CA ILE A 401 -17.76 -23.36 10.81
C ILE A 401 -18.99 -24.18 11.17
N GLU A 402 -20.14 -23.71 10.72
CA GLU A 402 -21.46 -24.20 11.16
C GLU A 402 -22.42 -24.30 9.96
N PRO A 403 -22.37 -25.41 9.20
CA PRO A 403 -23.26 -25.63 8.08
C PRO A 403 -24.71 -25.81 8.52
N ASN A 404 -25.63 -25.11 7.85
CA ASN A 404 -27.07 -25.19 8.12
C ASN A 404 -27.68 -26.55 7.74
N LEU A 405 -27.11 -27.25 6.75
CA LEU A 405 -27.63 -28.51 6.21
C LEU A 405 -26.62 -29.65 6.35
N VAL A 406 -27.13 -30.87 6.43
CA VAL A 406 -26.31 -32.09 6.48
C VAL A 406 -25.56 -32.40 5.19
N SER A 407 -26.01 -31.82 4.07
CA SER A 407 -25.34 -31.93 2.77
C SER A 407 -24.24 -30.88 2.58
N TYR A 408 -24.08 -29.96 3.54
CA TYR A 408 -23.06 -28.93 3.49
C TYR A 408 -21.87 -29.42 4.31
N ASN A 409 -20.93 -30.06 3.62
CA ASN A 409 -19.79 -30.71 4.22
C ASN A 409 -18.53 -29.84 4.15
N VAL A 410 -17.56 -30.20 4.97
CA VAL A 410 -16.24 -29.58 5.04
C VAL A 410 -15.17 -30.64 4.80
N SER A 411 -14.09 -30.26 4.12
CA SER A 411 -12.89 -31.09 3.96
C SER A 411 -11.63 -30.25 3.76
N GLY A 412 -10.46 -30.88 3.87
CA GLY A 412 -9.17 -30.25 3.60
C GLY A 412 -8.52 -29.61 4.85
N THR A 413 -7.65 -28.62 4.65
CA THR A 413 -6.89 -28.01 5.74
C THR A 413 -7.48 -26.67 6.12
N ILE A 414 -7.72 -26.46 7.42
CA ILE A 414 -8.20 -25.20 7.98
C ILE A 414 -7.15 -24.66 8.95
N ASN A 415 -6.55 -23.54 8.55
CA ASN A 415 -5.51 -22.84 9.29
C ASN A 415 -6.09 -21.57 9.93
N ILE A 416 -6.01 -21.46 11.25
CA ILE A 416 -6.40 -20.29 12.02
C ILE A 416 -5.17 -19.84 12.81
N ILE A 417 -4.38 -18.93 12.24
CA ILE A 417 -3.00 -18.66 12.69
C ILE A 417 -2.76 -17.17 12.94
N GLY A 418 -2.13 -16.81 14.06
CA GLY A 418 -1.64 -15.44 14.25
C GLY A 418 -2.74 -14.39 14.42
N ASN A 419 -3.99 -14.79 14.67
CA ASN A 419 -5.10 -13.85 14.78
C ASN A 419 -5.20 -13.27 16.19
N THR A 420 -5.69 -12.03 16.28
CA THR A 420 -6.09 -11.41 17.54
C THR A 420 -7.61 -11.29 17.61
N MET A 421 -8.23 -11.68 18.71
CA MET A 421 -9.67 -11.52 18.94
C MET A 421 -9.91 -10.79 20.26
N THR A 422 -10.85 -9.83 20.23
CA THR A 422 -11.36 -9.12 21.41
C THR A 422 -12.88 -9.11 21.42
N SER A 423 -13.48 -9.27 22.61
CA SER A 423 -14.93 -9.07 22.82
C SER A 423 -15.84 -9.96 21.95
N PHE A 424 -15.55 -11.25 21.84
CA PHE A 424 -16.51 -12.25 21.35
C PHE A 424 -16.82 -13.29 22.43
N ASN A 425 -17.99 -13.93 22.38
CA ASN A 425 -18.26 -15.10 23.24
C ASN A 425 -17.45 -16.33 22.82
N GLN A 426 -17.08 -16.45 21.55
CA GLN A 426 -16.40 -17.61 20.97
C GLN A 426 -15.35 -17.13 19.98
N PHE A 427 -14.20 -17.79 19.96
CA PHE A 427 -13.20 -17.58 18.92
C PHE A 427 -13.46 -18.52 17.74
N VAL A 428 -13.39 -19.84 17.97
CA VAL A 428 -13.65 -20.87 16.96
C VAL A 428 -14.79 -21.78 17.41
N ASN A 429 -15.79 -21.98 16.57
CA ASN A 429 -16.80 -23.02 16.75
C ASN A 429 -16.76 -23.99 15.56
N PHE A 430 -16.34 -25.22 15.83
CA PHE A 430 -16.21 -26.28 14.85
C PHE A 430 -17.41 -27.24 14.94
N TYR A 431 -18.50 -26.83 14.28
CA TYR A 431 -19.79 -27.49 14.27
C TYR A 431 -20.11 -27.97 12.85
N THR A 432 -19.39 -28.96 12.35
CA THR A 432 -19.45 -29.30 10.92
C THR A 432 -19.74 -30.78 10.65
N PHE A 433 -20.03 -31.08 9.38
CA PHE A 433 -19.99 -32.42 8.82
C PHE A 433 -18.75 -32.55 7.95
N LEU A 434 -18.00 -33.62 8.13
CA LEU A 434 -16.83 -33.90 7.31
C LEU A 434 -17.18 -34.91 6.21
N GLU A 435 -16.65 -34.71 5.01
CA GLU A 435 -16.82 -35.66 3.89
C GLU A 435 -15.51 -36.35 3.47
N ALA A 436 -14.37 -35.85 3.93
CA ALA A 436 -13.06 -36.40 3.65
C ALA A 436 -12.07 -36.02 4.75
N ALA A 437 -10.83 -36.50 4.63
CA ALA A 437 -9.69 -36.11 5.46
C ALA A 437 -9.65 -34.59 5.67
N THR A 438 -9.55 -34.18 6.93
CA THR A 438 -9.59 -32.78 7.35
C THR A 438 -8.57 -32.53 8.44
N SER A 439 -7.92 -31.37 8.39
CA SER A 439 -7.05 -30.86 9.46
C SER A 439 -7.59 -29.54 9.97
N LEU A 440 -7.62 -29.37 11.30
CA LEU A 440 -7.93 -28.11 11.96
C LEU A 440 -6.73 -27.69 12.81
N ILE A 441 -6.08 -26.60 12.41
CA ILE A 441 -4.86 -26.09 13.02
C ILE A 441 -5.14 -24.69 13.54
N ILE A 442 -5.09 -24.51 14.86
CA ILE A 442 -5.36 -23.25 15.56
C ILE A 442 -4.11 -22.89 16.36
N ARG A 443 -3.31 -21.94 15.86
CA ARG A 443 -2.03 -21.61 16.51
C ARG A 443 -1.68 -20.14 16.56
N GLU A 444 -0.86 -19.77 17.53
CA GLU A 444 -0.29 -18.41 17.64
C GLU A 444 -1.36 -17.31 17.74
N ASN A 445 -2.57 -17.62 18.24
CA ASN A 445 -3.65 -16.64 18.35
C ASN A 445 -3.68 -15.97 19.74
N VAL A 446 -4.08 -14.70 19.79
CA VAL A 446 -4.38 -13.97 21.03
C VAL A 446 -5.88 -13.82 21.16
N ILE A 447 -6.46 -14.37 22.22
CA ILE A 447 -7.90 -14.56 22.38
C ILE A 447 -8.33 -13.89 23.69
N ASP A 448 -8.93 -12.72 23.61
CA ASP A 448 -9.39 -11.96 24.78
C ASP A 448 -10.92 -11.78 24.78
N HIS A 449 -11.59 -12.51 25.66
CA HIS A 449 -13.04 -12.38 25.81
C HIS A 449 -13.48 -11.05 26.44
N GLN A 450 -12.57 -10.33 27.12
CA GLN A 450 -12.87 -9.13 27.88
C GLN A 450 -14.03 -9.35 28.87
N THR A 451 -15.20 -8.75 28.59
CA THR A 451 -16.41 -8.89 29.42
C THR A 451 -17.37 -9.97 28.96
N ASN A 452 -17.10 -10.61 27.82
CA ASN A 452 -17.99 -11.62 27.22
C ASN A 452 -17.78 -13.00 27.87
N SER A 453 -18.86 -13.76 27.98
CA SER A 453 -18.96 -14.94 28.86
C SER A 453 -19.11 -16.23 28.05
N GLY A 454 -18.10 -16.62 27.27
CA GLY A 454 -18.17 -17.84 26.46
C GLY A 454 -16.84 -18.59 26.38
N SER A 455 -16.89 -19.83 25.86
CA SER A 455 -15.71 -20.67 25.67
C SER A 455 -15.02 -20.36 24.34
N SER A 456 -13.69 -20.42 24.31
CA SER A 456 -12.92 -19.90 23.16
C SER A 456 -13.00 -20.81 21.94
N ILE A 457 -12.59 -22.07 22.07
CA ILE A 457 -12.60 -23.08 21.01
C ILE A 457 -13.64 -24.14 21.38
N ILE A 458 -14.64 -24.32 20.51
CA ILE A 458 -15.75 -25.25 20.73
C ILE A 458 -15.71 -26.36 19.69
N LEU A 459 -15.64 -27.60 20.20
CA LEU A 459 -15.70 -28.84 19.43
C LEU A 459 -17.00 -29.57 19.78
N THR A 460 -17.53 -30.39 18.87
CA THR A 460 -18.85 -31.02 19.09
C THR A 460 -18.94 -32.46 18.63
N THR A 461 -20.00 -33.15 19.06
CA THR A 461 -20.30 -34.54 18.66
C THR A 461 -20.83 -34.70 17.23
N ARG A 462 -20.99 -33.59 16.51
CA ARG A 462 -21.45 -33.57 15.10
C ARG A 462 -20.33 -34.01 14.14
N VAL A 463 -19.10 -33.62 14.46
CA VAL A 463 -17.91 -33.85 13.63
C VAL A 463 -17.54 -35.32 13.62
N ASP A 464 -17.33 -35.92 12.45
CA ASP A 464 -16.77 -37.27 12.35
C ASP A 464 -15.25 -37.23 12.57
N TYR A 465 -14.83 -37.44 13.81
CA TYR A 465 -13.42 -37.43 14.18
C TYR A 465 -12.59 -38.54 13.54
N THR A 466 -13.19 -39.56 12.90
CA THR A 466 -12.41 -40.54 12.13
C THR A 466 -11.83 -39.94 10.84
N LEU A 467 -12.37 -38.80 10.40
CA LEU A 467 -11.90 -38.03 9.25
C LEU A 467 -11.01 -36.85 9.63
N LEU A 468 -10.79 -36.58 10.94
CA LEU A 468 -9.84 -35.57 11.39
C LEU A 468 -8.44 -36.17 11.49
N GLU A 469 -7.58 -35.81 10.54
CA GLU A 469 -6.17 -36.23 10.52
C GLU A 469 -5.36 -35.49 11.57
N GLU A 470 -5.64 -34.20 11.75
CA GLU A 470 -4.99 -33.33 12.71
C GLU A 470 -6.00 -32.39 13.36
N LEU A 471 -5.90 -32.27 14.68
CA LEU A 471 -6.66 -31.32 15.49
C LEU A 471 -5.70 -30.71 16.51
N LEU A 472 -5.02 -29.64 16.08
CA LEU A 472 -3.94 -28.99 16.80
C LEU A 472 -4.37 -27.62 17.30
N ILE A 473 -4.19 -27.40 18.60
CA ILE A 473 -4.42 -26.13 19.30
C ILE A 473 -3.11 -25.79 20.02
N GLU A 474 -2.28 -24.93 19.43
CA GLU A 474 -0.89 -24.74 19.84
C GLU A 474 -0.50 -23.27 20.02
N ASP A 475 0.33 -22.94 21.00
CA ASP A 475 0.93 -21.60 21.15
C ASP A 475 -0.09 -20.42 21.17
N ASN A 476 -1.31 -20.67 21.64
CA ASN A 476 -2.32 -19.61 21.77
C ASN A 476 -2.28 -18.97 23.16
N PHE A 477 -2.63 -17.69 23.22
CA PHE A 477 -2.77 -16.92 24.47
C PHE A 477 -4.25 -16.63 24.73
N PHE A 478 -4.81 -17.25 25.77
CA PHE A 478 -6.22 -17.11 26.14
C PHE A 478 -6.39 -16.20 27.37
N ILE A 479 -7.31 -15.24 27.28
CA ILE A 479 -7.76 -14.40 28.38
C ILE A 479 -9.28 -14.53 28.49
N ASN A 480 -9.75 -15.01 29.64
CA ASN A 480 -11.18 -15.12 29.89
C ASN A 480 -11.47 -14.86 31.37
N ASN A 481 -12.25 -13.82 31.65
CA ASN A 481 -12.56 -13.40 33.02
C ASN A 481 -13.75 -14.16 33.63
N ASP A 482 -14.39 -15.07 32.90
CA ASP A 482 -15.52 -15.87 33.36
C ASP A 482 -15.07 -17.26 33.84
N SER A 483 -15.23 -17.50 35.15
CA SER A 483 -14.90 -18.78 35.80
C SER A 483 -15.79 -19.95 35.40
N GLU A 484 -16.89 -19.73 34.68
CA GLU A 484 -17.75 -20.81 34.18
C GLU A 484 -17.31 -21.32 32.79
N ARG A 485 -16.28 -20.72 32.19
CA ARG A 485 -15.87 -20.99 30.80
C ARG A 485 -14.54 -21.72 30.71
N LEU A 486 -14.27 -22.20 29.51
CA LEU A 486 -13.13 -23.04 29.16
C LEU A 486 -12.47 -22.51 27.87
N ALA A 487 -11.16 -22.65 27.76
CA ALA A 487 -10.42 -22.31 26.56
C ALA A 487 -10.73 -23.31 25.43
N VAL A 488 -10.69 -24.61 25.75
CA VAL A 488 -11.05 -25.69 24.81
C VAL A 488 -12.20 -26.50 25.40
N TYR A 489 -13.33 -26.50 24.71
CA TYR A 489 -14.57 -27.07 25.21
C TYR A 489 -15.20 -28.03 24.21
N PHE A 490 -15.47 -29.26 24.65
CA PHE A 490 -16.18 -30.25 23.86
C PHE A 490 -17.64 -30.35 24.31
N ALA A 491 -18.57 -30.01 23.42
CA ALA A 491 -20.00 -29.97 23.71
C ALA A 491 -20.77 -31.07 22.96
N ALA A 492 -21.46 -31.94 23.70
CA ALA A 492 -22.55 -32.74 23.13
C ALA A 492 -23.87 -31.96 23.17
N GLY A 493 -24.61 -31.98 22.07
CA GLY A 493 -25.86 -31.22 21.91
C GLY A 493 -26.18 -30.80 20.47
N GLY A 494 -25.25 -31.02 19.53
CA GLY A 494 -25.34 -30.57 18.14
C GLY A 494 -25.90 -31.56 17.11
N GLY A 495 -26.51 -32.65 17.58
CA GLY A 495 -26.78 -33.81 16.73
C GLY A 495 -25.50 -34.61 16.44
N GLY A 496 -25.61 -35.94 16.45
CA GLY A 496 -24.47 -36.84 16.35
C GLY A 496 -23.92 -37.31 17.70
N SER A 497 -23.14 -38.38 17.64
CA SER A 497 -22.53 -39.08 18.78
C SER A 497 -21.05 -39.38 18.53
N ASN A 498 -20.45 -38.65 17.60
CA ASN A 498 -19.06 -38.86 17.21
C ASN A 498 -18.14 -38.28 18.28
N LEU A 499 -17.00 -38.96 18.45
CA LEU A 499 -16.26 -38.89 19.69
C LEU A 499 -14.76 -39.10 19.35
N PRO A 500 -13.86 -38.16 19.69
CA PRO A 500 -12.45 -38.19 19.28
C PRO A 500 -11.67 -39.36 19.90
N ALA A 501 -10.69 -39.91 19.20
CA ALA A 501 -9.81 -40.92 19.79
C ALA A 501 -9.03 -40.37 21.01
N VAL A 502 -8.47 -41.26 21.82
CA VAL A 502 -7.60 -40.89 22.95
C VAL A 502 -6.42 -40.07 22.42
N GLY A 503 -6.16 -38.92 23.04
CA GLY A 503 -5.13 -37.96 22.64
C GLY A 503 -5.34 -37.25 21.29
N GLN A 504 -6.50 -37.39 20.64
CA GLN A 504 -6.71 -36.79 19.31
C GLN A 504 -6.87 -35.27 19.37
N ILE A 505 -7.40 -34.71 20.46
CA ILE A 505 -7.44 -33.24 20.62
C ILE A 505 -6.09 -32.81 21.21
N GLN A 506 -5.21 -32.27 20.39
CA GLN A 506 -3.88 -31.84 20.79
C GLN A 506 -3.93 -30.39 21.26
N VAL A 507 -3.60 -30.15 22.53
CA VAL A 507 -3.58 -28.82 23.15
C VAL A 507 -2.20 -28.59 23.72
N TYR A 508 -1.34 -27.89 22.97
CA TYR A 508 0.10 -27.80 23.24
C TYR A 508 0.57 -26.36 23.47
N ASP A 509 1.46 -26.16 24.45
CA ASP A 509 2.20 -24.91 24.65
C ASP A 509 1.33 -23.63 24.74
N ASN A 510 0.05 -23.78 25.10
CA ASN A 510 -0.86 -22.65 25.24
C ASN A 510 -0.67 -21.97 26.60
N THR A 511 -0.92 -20.66 26.63
CA THR A 511 -0.99 -19.89 27.87
C THR A 511 -2.43 -19.53 28.20
N PHE A 512 -2.87 -19.88 29.39
CA PHE A 512 -4.22 -19.64 29.89
C PHE A 512 -4.19 -18.61 31.01
N ASN A 513 -4.91 -17.51 30.84
CA ASN A 513 -5.19 -16.51 31.87
C ASN A 513 -6.68 -16.56 32.21
N PHE A 514 -7.02 -17.37 33.22
CA PHE A 514 -8.38 -17.61 33.70
C PHE A 514 -8.46 -17.41 35.22
N PRO A 515 -9.60 -16.98 35.77
CA PRO A 515 -9.83 -17.00 37.21
C PRO A 515 -9.64 -18.41 37.80
N ASN A 516 -9.18 -18.45 39.05
CA ASN A 516 -9.10 -19.69 39.82
C ASN A 516 -10.46 -20.40 39.88
N GLY A 517 -10.45 -21.71 39.63
CA GLY A 517 -11.66 -22.52 39.55
C GLY A 517 -12.47 -22.20 38.30
N TYR A 518 -11.85 -22.28 37.12
CA TYR A 518 -12.52 -22.22 35.82
C TYR A 518 -13.46 -23.44 35.61
N GLY A 519 -14.32 -23.37 34.58
CA GLY A 519 -15.25 -24.43 34.21
C GLY A 519 -16.30 -24.81 35.27
N GLN A 520 -16.72 -23.90 36.15
CA GLN A 520 -17.68 -24.20 37.23
C GLN A 520 -19.13 -24.41 36.78
N ARG A 521 -19.37 -24.50 35.48
CA ARG A 521 -20.71 -24.77 34.98
C ARG A 521 -21.18 -26.13 35.51
N PRO A 522 -22.34 -26.20 36.18
CA PRO A 522 -22.81 -27.45 36.76
C PRO A 522 -22.92 -28.57 35.72
N GLY A 523 -22.24 -29.69 35.99
CA GLY A 523 -22.25 -30.89 35.15
C GLY A 523 -21.11 -30.98 34.14
N ASP A 524 -20.30 -29.93 33.97
CA ASP A 524 -19.11 -30.03 33.13
C ASP A 524 -18.01 -30.84 33.84
N VAL A 525 -17.28 -31.65 33.06
CA VAL A 525 -16.08 -32.36 33.48
C VAL A 525 -14.88 -31.57 32.96
N VAL A 526 -14.04 -31.12 33.89
CA VAL A 526 -12.97 -30.16 33.63
C VAL A 526 -11.63 -30.75 34.06
N ASP A 527 -10.60 -30.50 33.29
CA ASP A 527 -9.24 -30.85 33.67
C ASP A 527 -8.81 -30.09 34.94
N PRO A 528 -8.18 -30.75 35.93
CA PRO A 528 -7.83 -30.11 37.19
C PRO A 528 -6.71 -29.06 37.09
N VAL A 529 -5.98 -28.99 35.97
CA VAL A 529 -4.80 -28.12 35.79
C VAL A 529 -5.03 -27.05 34.72
N PHE A 530 -5.81 -27.37 33.68
CA PHE A 530 -6.04 -26.49 32.53
C PHE A 530 -7.54 -26.24 32.26
N PRO A 531 -7.92 -25.08 31.70
CA PRO A 531 -9.31 -24.75 31.35
C PRO A 531 -9.76 -25.50 30.08
N VAL A 532 -9.71 -26.83 30.14
CA VAL A 532 -10.07 -27.76 29.09
C VAL A 532 -11.10 -28.73 29.65
N GLY A 533 -12.14 -29.06 28.88
CA GLY A 533 -13.18 -29.93 29.39
C GLY A 533 -14.33 -30.18 28.44
N PHE A 534 -15.38 -30.78 28.97
CA PHE A 534 -16.57 -31.17 28.22
C PHE A 534 -17.82 -31.18 29.10
N ASN A 535 -18.99 -31.16 28.48
CA ASN A 535 -20.25 -31.14 29.23
C ASN A 535 -20.77 -32.52 29.65
N GLN A 536 -21.72 -32.53 30.60
CA GLN A 536 -22.38 -33.75 31.07
C GLN A 536 -22.98 -34.59 29.93
N ALA A 537 -23.53 -33.94 28.89
CA ALA A 537 -24.09 -34.67 27.76
C ALA A 537 -23.02 -35.46 26.99
N ALA A 538 -21.79 -34.94 26.90
CA ALA A 538 -20.67 -35.63 26.28
C ALA A 538 -20.15 -36.76 27.18
N ASP A 539 -20.13 -36.56 28.51
CA ASP A 539 -19.80 -37.59 29.49
C ASP A 539 -20.69 -38.83 29.32
N LEU A 540 -22.00 -38.63 29.18
CA LEU A 540 -22.97 -39.72 28.95
C LEU A 540 -22.75 -40.49 27.65
N LEU A 541 -22.05 -39.92 26.67
CA LEU A 541 -21.66 -40.60 25.43
C LEU A 541 -20.31 -41.33 25.54
N GLY A 542 -19.58 -41.15 26.65
CA GLY A 542 -18.26 -41.74 26.87
C GLY A 542 -17.10 -40.82 26.50
N MET A 543 -17.32 -39.50 26.45
CA MET A 543 -16.23 -38.52 26.43
C MET A 543 -15.42 -38.62 27.73
N THR A 544 -14.10 -38.47 27.66
CA THR A 544 -13.22 -38.47 28.84
C THR A 544 -12.08 -37.47 28.63
N LEU A 545 -11.43 -37.04 29.71
CA LEU A 545 -10.28 -36.14 29.64
C LEU A 545 -9.09 -36.74 28.88
N ALA A 546 -8.97 -38.08 28.81
CA ALA A 546 -7.89 -38.74 28.06
C ALA A 546 -7.92 -38.51 26.54
N ARG A 547 -9.01 -37.92 26.01
CA ARG A 547 -9.12 -37.55 24.59
C ARG A 547 -8.43 -36.22 24.28
N PHE A 548 -8.10 -35.45 25.30
CA PHE A 548 -7.23 -34.29 25.22
C PHE A 548 -5.80 -34.72 25.52
N ASP A 549 -4.88 -34.44 24.60
CA ASP A 549 -3.46 -34.55 24.84
C ASP A 549 -2.93 -33.17 25.24
N LEU A 550 -2.55 -33.04 26.51
CA LEU A 550 -2.17 -31.77 27.12
C LEU A 550 -0.66 -31.77 27.36
N GLN A 551 0.09 -30.95 26.63
CA GLN A 551 1.55 -30.86 26.74
C GLN A 551 1.99 -29.40 26.79
N GLY A 552 3.00 -29.07 27.59
CA GLY A 552 3.63 -27.74 27.60
C GLY A 552 2.79 -26.55 28.05
N ASN A 553 1.46 -26.70 28.22
CA ASN A 553 0.58 -25.59 28.56
C ASN A 553 0.89 -24.98 29.94
N VAL A 554 0.57 -23.69 30.07
CA VAL A 554 0.75 -22.91 31.30
C VAL A 554 -0.55 -22.22 31.68
N ASN A 555 -0.89 -22.22 32.97
CA ASN A 555 -1.98 -21.44 33.56
C ASN A 555 -1.35 -20.37 34.46
N VAL A 556 -1.56 -19.08 34.14
CA VAL A 556 -0.82 -17.94 34.73
C VAL A 556 -1.58 -17.18 35.80
#